data_AF-A0A4Q3VG91-F1
#
_entry.id   AF-A0A4Q3VG91-F1
#
_cell.length_a   1.000
_cell.length_b   1.000
_cell.length_c   1.000
_cell.angle_alpha   90.00
_cell.angle_beta   90.00
_cell.angle_gamma   90.00
#
_symmetry.space_group_name_H-M   'P 1'
#
loop_
_entity.id
_entity.type
_entity.pdbx_description
1 polymer ?
#
loop_
_entity_poly.entity_id
_entity_poly.type
_entity_poly.pdbx_seq_one_letter_code
_entity_poly.pdbx_strand_id
1 'polypeptide(L)'
;LLCSNAVSAQDKKTIQTATIKTAIHCDHCKACETCGPKFNQALLYYSQIEDDLKNDAVGHQANLKAAKTSYFKGDFDWAQTQFATLKSASTQLIANDALEYYLLINDNSVADSTRVALSEFAKADYLLYQNKPGQAKLKFEDILSRYKGNEIESVTELRLGRIEERAGDFNAALGHYKNILDFHQDGIYVDEALYFSAVIYSEKLNEPEKAKPLFEKVIFEHPDSIYFVEARKKYRTLRGDSNL
;
A
#
# COMPACT_ATOMS: atom_id res chain seq x y z
N LEU A 1 16.81 23.22 -81.75
CA LEU A 1 15.89 24.25 -81.24
C LEU A 1 15.68 24.01 -79.75
N LEU A 2 16.22 24.92 -78.92
CA LEU A 2 15.73 25.38 -77.60
C LEU A 2 15.65 24.34 -76.46
N CYS A 3 16.53 24.43 -75.45
CA CYS A 3 16.29 25.07 -74.12
C CYS A 3 15.72 24.03 -73.11
N SER A 4 16.09 23.90 -71.82
CA SER A 4 16.70 24.78 -70.82
C SER A 4 17.28 23.95 -69.66
N ASN A 5 18.24 24.53 -68.93
CA ASN A 5 18.66 24.10 -67.60
C ASN A 5 17.55 24.27 -66.55
N ALA A 6 17.48 23.37 -65.57
CA ALA A 6 16.97 23.68 -64.24
C ALA A 6 17.66 22.79 -63.19
N VAL A 7 18.49 23.44 -62.38
CA VAL A 7 18.95 22.97 -61.06
C VAL A 7 17.78 23.12 -60.09
N SER A 8 17.50 22.12 -59.26
CA SER A 8 16.85 22.36 -57.97
C SER A 8 17.19 21.30 -56.92
N ALA A 9 17.69 21.83 -55.79
CA ALA A 9 17.55 21.39 -54.40
C ALA A 9 17.76 19.89 -54.05
N GLN A 10 18.91 19.61 -53.44
CA GLN A 10 19.05 18.51 -52.49
C GLN A 10 18.23 18.83 -51.23
N ASP A 11 17.07 18.20 -51.09
CA ASP A 11 16.33 18.20 -49.83
C ASP A 11 17.08 17.35 -48.79
N LYS A 12 17.66 18.03 -47.78
CA LYS A 12 18.16 17.40 -46.57
C LYS A 12 16.99 16.70 -45.85
N LYS A 13 16.95 15.37 -45.90
CA LYS A 13 16.07 14.58 -45.02
C LYS A 13 16.55 14.74 -43.57
N THR A 14 15.86 15.58 -42.81
CA THR A 14 15.99 15.68 -41.36
C THR A 14 15.49 14.36 -40.74
N ILE A 15 16.41 13.53 -40.26
CA ILE A 15 16.03 12.34 -39.48
C ILE A 15 15.63 12.85 -38.09
N GLN A 16 14.34 12.94 -37.84
CA GLN A 16 13.82 13.08 -36.48
C GLN A 16 13.83 11.70 -35.84
N THR A 17 14.76 11.47 -34.91
CA THR A 17 14.74 10.28 -34.07
C THR A 17 13.58 10.43 -33.09
N ALA A 18 12.47 9.76 -33.35
CA ALA A 18 11.39 9.64 -32.39
C ALA A 18 11.87 8.74 -31.24
N THR A 19 12.03 9.30 -30.04
CA THR A 19 12.22 8.52 -28.82
C THR A 19 10.91 7.80 -28.54
N ILE A 20 10.80 6.54 -28.95
CA ILE A 20 9.72 5.66 -28.52
C ILE A 20 9.97 5.39 -27.03
N LYS A 21 9.31 6.14 -26.16
CA LYS A 21 9.13 5.73 -24.76
C LYS A 21 8.16 4.57 -24.74
N THR A 22 8.64 3.36 -25.03
CA THR A 22 7.93 2.14 -24.64
C THR A 22 7.98 2.04 -23.13
N ALA A 23 7.04 2.69 -22.45
CA ALA A 23 6.62 2.24 -21.14
C ALA A 23 5.96 0.88 -21.36
N ILE A 24 6.71 -0.20 -21.14
CA ILE A 24 6.14 -1.54 -21.08
C ILE A 24 5.37 -1.59 -19.77
N HIS A 25 4.10 -1.16 -19.82
CA HIS A 25 3.15 -1.38 -18.74
C HIS A 25 2.85 -2.87 -18.72
N CYS A 26 3.52 -3.60 -17.83
CA CYS A 26 3.36 -5.05 -17.74
C CYS A 26 2.13 -5.36 -16.87
N ASP A 27 0.97 -5.42 -17.55
CA ASP A 27 -0.35 -5.94 -17.14
C ASP A 27 -0.32 -7.44 -16.78
N HIS A 28 0.77 -7.93 -16.19
CA HIS A 28 0.99 -9.35 -16.01
C HIS A 28 -0.16 -10.02 -15.24
N CYS A 29 -0.81 -9.37 -14.28
CA CYS A 29 -1.95 -9.99 -13.57
C CYS A 29 -3.26 -10.00 -14.36
N LYS A 30 -3.54 -9.00 -15.22
CA LYS A 30 -4.79 -8.94 -16.00
C LYS A 30 -4.85 -10.01 -17.09
N ALA A 31 -3.70 -10.38 -17.65
CA ALA A 31 -3.59 -11.33 -18.76
C ALA A 31 -2.82 -12.62 -18.44
N CYS A 32 -2.32 -12.83 -17.20
CA CYS A 32 -1.63 -14.07 -16.87
C CYS A 32 -2.61 -15.25 -16.83
N GLU A 33 -2.45 -16.17 -17.78
CA GLU A 33 -3.24 -17.39 -17.94
C GLU A 33 -3.24 -18.30 -16.69
N THR A 34 -2.32 -18.10 -15.75
CA THR A 34 -2.22 -18.91 -14.52
C THR A 34 -2.83 -18.25 -13.28
N CYS A 35 -2.83 -16.92 -13.19
CA CYS A 35 -3.34 -16.16 -12.05
C CYS A 35 -4.74 -15.58 -12.30
N GLY A 36 -4.99 -15.09 -13.52
CA GLY A 36 -6.27 -14.50 -13.93
C GLY A 36 -7.47 -15.42 -13.73
N PRO A 37 -7.41 -16.70 -14.14
CA PRO A 37 -8.50 -17.64 -13.89
C PRO A 37 -8.78 -17.87 -12.40
N LYS A 38 -7.74 -17.89 -11.55
CA LYS A 38 -7.89 -18.07 -10.10
C LYS A 38 -8.56 -16.86 -9.44
N PHE A 39 -8.21 -15.64 -9.88
CA PHE A 39 -8.87 -14.43 -9.40
C PHE A 39 -10.32 -14.32 -9.86
N ASN A 40 -10.62 -14.65 -11.12
CA ASN A 40 -11.99 -14.65 -11.62
C ASN A 40 -12.84 -15.70 -10.90
N GLN A 41 -12.28 -16.88 -10.63
CA GLN A 41 -12.94 -17.92 -9.85
C GLN A 41 -13.18 -17.47 -8.40
N ALA A 42 -12.21 -16.83 -7.75
CA ALA A 42 -12.37 -16.29 -6.40
C ALA A 42 -13.49 -15.23 -6.35
N LEU A 43 -13.54 -14.32 -7.32
CA LEU A 43 -14.61 -13.32 -7.43
C LEU A 43 -15.98 -13.98 -7.53
N LEU A 44 -16.14 -14.99 -8.41
CA LEU A 44 -17.40 -15.73 -8.54
C LEU A 44 -17.83 -16.39 -7.23
N TYR A 45 -16.90 -17.04 -6.52
CA TYR A 45 -17.22 -17.65 -5.22
C TYR A 45 -17.61 -16.62 -4.17
N TYR A 46 -16.89 -15.48 -4.09
CA TYR A 46 -17.23 -14.44 -3.12
C TYR A 46 -18.57 -13.79 -3.41
N SER A 47 -18.90 -13.54 -4.69
CA SER A 47 -20.23 -13.03 -5.07
C SER A 47 -21.36 -14.01 -4.74
N GLN A 48 -21.14 -15.32 -4.92
CA GLN A 48 -22.13 -16.33 -4.50
C GLN A 48 -22.36 -16.32 -2.99
N ILE A 49 -21.28 -16.26 -2.20
CA ILE A 49 -21.37 -16.20 -0.73
C ILE A 49 -22.06 -14.91 -0.27
N GLU A 50 -21.78 -13.78 -0.92
CA GLU A 50 -22.46 -12.51 -0.66
C GLU A 50 -23.97 -12.62 -0.91
N ASP A 51 -24.36 -13.23 -2.03
CA ASP A 51 -25.76 -13.37 -2.39
C ASP A 51 -26.53 -14.29 -1.44
N ASP A 52 -25.89 -15.38 -0.99
CA ASP A 52 -26.49 -16.37 -0.11
C ASP A 52 -26.55 -15.91 1.37
N LEU A 53 -25.59 -15.07 1.81
CA LEU A 53 -25.40 -14.67 3.22
C LEU A 53 -25.42 -13.16 3.44
N LYS A 54 -26.43 -12.48 2.87
CA LYS A 54 -26.60 -11.02 2.99
C LYS A 54 -26.69 -10.60 4.46
N ASN A 55 -25.89 -9.61 4.85
CA ASN A 55 -25.81 -9.03 6.21
C ASN A 55 -25.25 -9.96 7.31
N ASP A 56 -24.64 -11.08 6.94
CA ASP A 56 -23.84 -11.88 7.87
C ASP A 56 -22.38 -11.37 7.88
N ALA A 57 -21.67 -11.54 8.99
CA ALA A 57 -20.23 -11.32 9.10
C ALA A 57 -19.46 -12.10 8.02
N VAL A 58 -19.92 -13.30 7.65
CA VAL A 58 -19.32 -14.10 6.56
C VAL A 58 -19.48 -13.42 5.20
N GLY A 59 -20.67 -12.88 4.90
CA GLY A 59 -20.94 -12.11 3.69
C GLY A 59 -20.09 -10.85 3.61
N HIS A 60 -19.96 -10.11 4.72
CA HIS A 60 -19.08 -8.93 4.80
C HIS A 60 -17.60 -9.28 4.52
N GLN A 61 -17.12 -10.39 5.06
CA GLN A 61 -15.77 -10.89 4.78
C GLN A 61 -15.60 -11.31 3.31
N ALA A 62 -16.63 -11.88 2.69
CA ALA A 62 -16.62 -12.19 1.26
C ALA A 62 -16.50 -10.92 0.41
N ASN A 63 -17.25 -9.86 0.75
CA ASN A 63 -17.19 -8.57 0.05
C ASN A 63 -15.80 -7.94 0.13
N LEU A 64 -15.18 -7.96 1.32
CA LEU A 64 -13.82 -7.48 1.49
C LEU A 64 -12.82 -8.30 0.65
N LYS A 65 -12.97 -9.63 0.59
CA LYS A 65 -12.10 -10.48 -0.23
C LYS A 65 -12.33 -10.28 -1.73
N ALA A 66 -13.55 -9.99 -2.17
CA ALA A 66 -13.84 -9.62 -3.54
C ALA A 66 -13.12 -8.31 -3.91
N ALA A 67 -13.22 -7.27 -3.07
CA ALA A 67 -12.52 -6.00 -3.27
C ALA A 67 -10.99 -6.17 -3.30
N LYS A 68 -10.42 -6.95 -2.37
CA LYS A 68 -9.00 -7.30 -2.35
C LYS A 68 -8.58 -8.06 -3.63
N THR A 69 -9.46 -8.91 -4.17
CA THR A 69 -9.19 -9.61 -5.44
C THR A 69 -9.05 -8.65 -6.61
N SER A 70 -9.94 -7.65 -6.71
CA SER A 70 -9.85 -6.58 -7.70
C SER A 70 -8.53 -5.80 -7.55
N TYR A 71 -8.13 -5.48 -6.33
CA TYR A 71 -6.86 -4.82 -6.02
C TYR A 71 -5.64 -5.65 -6.47
N PHE A 72 -5.55 -6.93 -6.10
CA PHE A 72 -4.42 -7.79 -6.50
C PHE A 72 -4.34 -8.03 -8.02
N LYS A 73 -5.47 -7.95 -8.71
CA LYS A 73 -5.54 -8.02 -10.17
C LYS A 73 -5.04 -6.72 -10.85
N GLY A 74 -4.94 -5.62 -10.11
CA GLY A 74 -4.62 -4.28 -10.63
C GLY A 74 -5.83 -3.56 -11.23
N ASP A 75 -7.05 -3.98 -10.87
CA ASP A 75 -8.29 -3.28 -11.21
C ASP A 75 -8.61 -2.24 -10.13
N PHE A 76 -7.77 -1.21 -10.05
CA PHE A 76 -7.78 -0.26 -8.95
C PHE A 76 -9.03 0.61 -8.90
N ASP A 77 -9.61 0.99 -10.04
CA ASP A 77 -10.84 1.79 -10.06
C ASP A 77 -12.03 1.00 -9.51
N TRP A 78 -12.13 -0.28 -9.89
CA TRP A 78 -13.16 -1.16 -9.36
C TRP A 78 -12.93 -1.46 -7.88
N ALA A 79 -11.70 -1.80 -7.50
CA ALA A 79 -11.33 -2.04 -6.11
C ALA A 79 -11.64 -0.83 -5.23
N GLN A 80 -11.27 0.38 -5.66
CA GLN A 80 -11.51 1.62 -4.92
C GLN A 80 -13.01 1.88 -4.73
N THR A 81 -13.83 1.63 -5.77
CA THR A 81 -15.29 1.74 -5.67
C THR A 81 -15.84 0.77 -4.62
N GLN A 82 -15.40 -0.49 -4.64
CA GLN A 82 -15.82 -1.50 -3.66
C GLN A 82 -15.38 -1.11 -2.24
N PHE A 83 -14.13 -0.69 -2.04
CA PHE A 83 -13.63 -0.26 -0.74
C PHE A 83 -14.33 1.01 -0.24
N ALA A 84 -14.74 1.92 -1.13
CA ALA A 84 -15.52 3.10 -0.76
C ALA A 84 -16.88 2.73 -0.15
N THR A 85 -17.55 1.71 -0.71
CA THR A 85 -18.79 1.17 -0.15
C THR A 85 -18.53 0.51 1.20
N LEU A 86 -17.50 -0.35 1.30
CA LEU A 86 -17.22 -1.11 2.53
C LEU A 86 -16.78 -0.23 3.69
N LYS A 87 -15.96 0.81 3.44
CA LYS A 87 -15.52 1.74 4.50
C LYS A 87 -16.67 2.58 5.07
N SER A 88 -17.76 2.78 4.30
CA SER A 88 -18.93 3.53 4.77
C SER A 88 -19.79 2.76 5.77
N ALA A 89 -19.65 1.43 5.83
CA ALA A 89 -20.32 0.57 6.77
C ALA A 89 -19.55 0.51 8.11
N SER A 90 -19.42 1.67 8.78
CA SER A 90 -18.55 1.90 9.94
C SER A 90 -18.77 0.97 11.15
N THR A 91 -19.92 0.31 11.25
CA THR A 91 -20.21 -0.66 12.32
C THR A 91 -19.65 -2.06 12.04
N GLN A 92 -19.15 -2.31 10.83
CA GLN A 92 -18.61 -3.60 10.44
C GLN A 92 -17.11 -3.67 10.73
N LEU A 93 -16.64 -4.83 11.22
CA LEU A 93 -15.23 -5.10 11.49
C LEU A 93 -14.31 -4.93 10.26
N ILE A 94 -14.89 -4.91 9.06
CA ILE A 94 -14.15 -4.77 7.79
C ILE A 94 -13.90 -3.31 7.38
N ALA A 95 -14.52 -2.33 8.06
CA ALA A 95 -14.50 -0.94 7.60
C ALA A 95 -13.10 -0.34 7.62
N ASN A 96 -12.29 -0.64 8.65
CA ASN A 96 -10.92 -0.15 8.78
C ASN A 96 -10.00 -0.77 7.72
N ASP A 97 -10.10 -2.09 7.50
CA ASP A 97 -9.42 -2.77 6.40
C ASP A 97 -9.77 -2.10 5.06
N ALA A 98 -11.05 -1.86 4.79
CA ALA A 98 -11.48 -1.23 3.55
C ALA A 98 -10.96 0.21 3.42
N LEU A 99 -10.92 0.96 4.51
CA LEU A 99 -10.38 2.32 4.54
C LEU A 99 -8.89 2.34 4.16
N GLU A 100 -8.08 1.43 4.71
CA GLU A 100 -6.64 1.34 4.39
C GLU A 100 -6.42 1.14 2.89
N TYR A 101 -7.10 0.16 2.27
CA TYR A 101 -6.97 -0.06 0.82
C TYR A 101 -7.53 1.09 -0.01
N TYR A 102 -8.61 1.73 0.44
CA TYR A 102 -9.17 2.90 -0.24
C TYR A 102 -8.17 4.06 -0.30
N LEU A 103 -7.54 4.38 0.84
CA LEU A 103 -6.54 5.46 0.94
C LEU A 103 -5.27 5.12 0.15
N LEU A 104 -4.77 3.89 0.28
CA LEU A 104 -3.62 3.40 -0.48
C LEU A 104 -3.80 3.60 -2.00
N ILE A 105 -4.96 3.19 -2.53
CA ILE A 105 -5.26 3.33 -3.96
C ILE A 105 -5.42 4.80 -4.32
N ASN A 106 -6.14 5.58 -3.51
CA ASN A 106 -6.43 6.99 -3.76
C ASN A 106 -5.13 7.79 -3.93
N ASP A 107 -4.26 7.75 -2.93
CA ASP A 107 -3.10 8.66 -2.86
C ASP A 107 -2.09 8.32 -3.94
N ASN A 108 -1.86 7.03 -4.19
CA ASN A 108 -0.95 6.58 -5.23
C ASN A 108 -1.52 6.77 -6.64
N SER A 109 -2.85 6.82 -6.81
CA SER A 109 -3.47 7.12 -8.11
C SER A 109 -3.46 8.61 -8.44
N VAL A 110 -3.56 9.48 -7.42
CA VAL A 110 -3.46 10.94 -7.59
C VAL A 110 -2.03 11.33 -7.97
N ALA A 111 -1.03 10.72 -7.33
CA ALA A 111 0.38 11.01 -7.60
C ALA A 111 0.92 10.33 -8.89
N ASP A 112 0.48 9.12 -9.21
CA ASP A 112 0.88 8.38 -10.41
C ASP A 112 -0.32 7.82 -11.19
N SER A 113 -0.73 8.57 -12.22
CA SER A 113 -1.79 8.13 -13.14
C SER A 113 -1.47 6.83 -13.90
N THR A 114 -0.19 6.45 -14.04
CA THR A 114 0.19 5.18 -14.68
C THR A 114 0.06 3.99 -13.73
N ARG A 115 -0.04 4.24 -12.42
CA ARG A 115 -0.18 3.26 -11.34
C ARG A 115 0.83 2.12 -11.42
N VAL A 116 2.03 2.38 -11.94
CA VAL A 116 3.05 1.33 -12.15
C VAL A 116 3.59 0.89 -10.79
N ALA A 117 3.93 1.85 -9.93
CA ALA A 117 4.39 1.58 -8.56
C ALA A 117 3.33 0.83 -7.75
N LEU A 118 2.07 1.30 -7.78
CA LEU A 118 0.96 0.66 -7.10
C LEU A 118 0.70 -0.77 -7.60
N SER A 119 0.87 -1.03 -8.90
CA SER A 119 0.75 -2.38 -9.48
C SER A 119 1.83 -3.34 -8.99
N GLU A 120 3.08 -2.85 -8.86
CA GLU A 120 4.17 -3.66 -8.32
C GLU A 120 4.00 -3.91 -6.82
N PHE A 121 3.54 -2.88 -6.08
CA PHE A 121 3.20 -2.97 -4.67
C PHE A 121 2.08 -3.99 -4.42
N ALA A 122 0.99 -3.95 -5.17
CA ALA A 122 -0.13 -4.90 -5.04
C ALA A 122 0.31 -6.37 -5.26
N LYS A 123 1.30 -6.60 -6.13
CA LYS A 123 1.89 -7.94 -6.33
C LYS A 123 2.72 -8.39 -5.11
N ALA A 124 3.45 -7.47 -4.47
CA ALA A 124 4.18 -7.75 -3.24
C ALA A 124 3.24 -8.02 -2.07
N ASP A 125 2.18 -7.21 -1.92
CA ASP A 125 1.10 -7.45 -0.96
C ASP A 125 0.41 -8.80 -1.19
N TYR A 126 0.20 -9.21 -2.44
CA TYR A 126 -0.37 -10.53 -2.72
C TYR A 126 0.53 -11.68 -2.26
N LEU A 127 1.86 -11.52 -2.31
CA LEU A 127 2.79 -12.49 -1.73
C LEU A 127 2.64 -12.56 -0.20
N LEU A 128 2.42 -11.43 0.47
CA LEU A 128 2.08 -11.44 1.92
C LEU A 128 0.76 -12.16 2.17
N TYR A 129 -0.26 -11.92 1.35
CA TYR A 129 -1.54 -12.62 1.43
C TYR A 129 -1.39 -14.14 1.25
N GLN A 130 -0.44 -14.58 0.43
CA GLN A 130 -0.08 -15.99 0.25
C GLN A 130 0.84 -16.55 1.35
N ASN A 131 1.10 -15.79 2.41
CA ASN A 131 2.04 -16.16 3.48
C ASN A 131 3.47 -16.43 2.97
N LYS A 132 3.95 -15.61 2.03
CA LYS A 132 5.32 -15.66 1.47
C LYS A 132 6.12 -14.39 1.82
N PRO A 133 6.41 -14.13 3.11
CA PRO A 133 7.02 -12.88 3.55
C PRO A 133 8.41 -12.63 2.95
N GLY A 134 9.25 -13.65 2.79
CA GLY A 134 10.58 -13.48 2.21
C GLY A 134 10.54 -13.04 0.73
N GLN A 135 9.59 -13.55 -0.06
CA GLN A 135 9.43 -13.12 -1.46
C GLN A 135 8.82 -11.72 -1.54
N ALA A 136 7.88 -11.40 -0.66
CA ALA A 136 7.28 -10.08 -0.57
C ALA A 136 8.34 -9.02 -0.20
N LYS A 137 9.19 -9.31 0.79
CA LYS A 137 10.31 -8.44 1.21
C LYS A 137 11.18 -8.03 0.03
N LEU A 138 11.67 -9.00 -0.75
CA LEU A 138 12.49 -8.73 -1.93
C LEU A 138 11.79 -7.83 -2.97
N LYS A 139 10.45 -7.94 -3.09
CA LYS A 139 9.67 -7.08 -3.99
C LYS A 139 9.50 -5.66 -3.43
N PHE A 140 9.27 -5.52 -2.12
CA PHE A 140 9.21 -4.20 -1.49
C PHE A 140 10.57 -3.49 -1.51
N GLU A 141 11.68 -4.20 -1.32
CA GLU A 141 13.03 -3.64 -1.45
C GLU A 141 13.32 -3.14 -2.88
N ASP A 142 12.88 -3.88 -3.92
CA ASP A 142 12.97 -3.42 -5.32
C ASP A 142 12.14 -2.15 -5.56
N ILE A 143 10.93 -2.08 -4.96
CA ILE A 143 10.06 -0.90 -5.03
C ILE A 143 10.76 0.33 -4.42
N LEU A 144 11.34 0.21 -3.21
CA LEU A 144 12.09 1.31 -2.59
C LEU A 144 13.27 1.76 -3.45
N SER A 145 13.97 0.84 -4.11
CA SER A 145 15.09 1.18 -4.99
C SER A 145 14.64 1.92 -6.26
N ARG A 146 13.47 1.60 -6.80
CA ARG A 146 13.00 2.09 -8.12
C ARG A 146 12.13 3.32 -8.04
N TYR A 147 11.39 3.51 -6.95
CA TYR A 147 10.41 4.60 -6.78
C TYR A 147 10.76 5.51 -5.60
N LYS A 148 12.04 5.67 -5.31
CA LYS A 148 12.51 6.58 -4.26
C LYS A 148 11.98 7.99 -4.48
N GLY A 149 11.38 8.57 -3.44
CA GLY A 149 10.74 9.88 -3.44
C GLY A 149 9.28 9.89 -3.91
N ASN A 150 8.70 8.75 -4.29
CA ASN A 150 7.29 8.67 -4.68
C ASN A 150 6.40 8.32 -3.48
N GLU A 151 5.09 8.63 -3.58
CA GLU A 151 4.10 8.35 -2.53
C GLU A 151 4.08 6.89 -2.03
N ILE A 152 4.39 5.93 -2.90
CA ILE A 152 4.42 4.49 -2.57
C ILE A 152 5.48 4.14 -1.52
N GLU A 153 6.49 4.98 -1.34
CA GLU A 153 7.63 4.71 -0.47
C GLU A 153 7.18 4.52 0.99
N SER A 154 6.34 5.43 1.50
CA SER A 154 5.86 5.43 2.88
C SER A 154 5.14 4.12 3.26
N VAL A 155 4.22 3.64 2.42
CA VAL A 155 3.54 2.36 2.63
C VAL A 155 4.48 1.17 2.48
N THR A 156 5.47 1.27 1.57
CA THR A 156 6.46 0.21 1.34
C THR A 156 7.37 0.03 2.55
N GLU A 157 7.84 1.13 3.13
CA GLU A 157 8.55 1.15 4.41
C GLU A 157 7.69 0.54 5.51
N LEU A 158 6.39 0.88 5.59
CA LEU A 158 5.50 0.33 6.61
C LEU A 158 5.35 -1.19 6.46
N ARG A 159 5.19 -1.70 5.23
CA ARG A 159 5.10 -3.15 4.95
C ARG A 159 6.38 -3.87 5.34
N LEU A 160 7.55 -3.33 4.99
CA LEU A 160 8.84 -3.90 5.37
C LEU A 160 9.01 -3.92 6.89
N GLY A 161 8.71 -2.81 7.57
CA GLY A 161 8.77 -2.74 9.03
C GLY A 161 7.91 -3.82 9.69
N ARG A 162 6.69 -4.04 9.20
CA ARG A 162 5.80 -5.10 9.70
C ARG A 162 6.29 -6.52 9.38
N ILE A 163 6.96 -6.72 8.25
CA ILE A 163 7.58 -8.02 7.92
C ILE A 163 8.71 -8.32 8.91
N GLU A 164 9.60 -7.36 9.15
CA GLU A 164 10.73 -7.51 10.08
C GLU A 164 10.26 -7.70 11.53
N GLU A 165 9.24 -6.94 11.95
CA GLU A 165 8.65 -7.08 13.28
C GLU A 165 8.11 -8.50 13.51
N ARG A 166 7.42 -9.07 12.50
CA ARG A 166 6.92 -10.46 12.55
C ARG A 166 8.04 -11.49 12.51
N ALA A 167 9.16 -11.17 11.86
CA ALA A 167 10.36 -12.01 11.86
C ALA A 167 11.15 -11.93 13.19
N GLY A 168 10.83 -10.96 14.06
CA GLY A 168 11.52 -10.70 15.31
C GLY A 168 12.76 -9.81 15.16
N ASP A 169 13.02 -9.26 13.97
CA ASP A 169 14.07 -8.27 13.76
C ASP A 169 13.54 -6.86 14.06
N PHE A 170 13.43 -6.58 15.36
CA PHE A 170 12.89 -5.33 15.85
C PHE A 170 13.73 -4.10 15.46
N ASN A 171 15.04 -4.26 15.31
CA ASN A 171 15.91 -3.15 14.92
C ASN A 171 15.72 -2.80 13.45
N ALA A 172 15.62 -3.81 12.57
CA ALA A 172 15.28 -3.57 11.17
C ALA A 172 13.89 -2.93 11.03
N ALA A 173 12.90 -3.42 11.79
CA ALA A 173 11.56 -2.84 11.81
C ALA A 173 11.56 -1.34 12.21
N LEU A 174 12.27 -1.00 13.29
CA LEU A 174 12.44 0.39 13.73
C LEU A 174 13.16 1.26 12.69
N GLY A 175 14.09 0.69 11.92
CA GLY A 175 14.74 1.38 10.81
C GLY A 175 13.74 1.82 9.74
N HIS A 176 12.86 0.91 9.32
CA HIS A 176 11.80 1.20 8.35
C HIS A 176 10.79 2.23 8.88
N TYR A 177 10.32 2.08 10.12
CA TYR A 177 9.42 3.06 10.72
C TYR A 177 10.08 4.44 10.86
N LYS A 178 11.37 4.48 11.19
CA LYS A 178 12.13 5.74 11.23
C LYS A 178 12.19 6.42 9.86
N ASN A 179 12.31 5.69 8.75
CA ASN A 179 12.30 6.30 7.42
C ASN A 179 10.97 7.04 7.14
N ILE A 180 9.83 6.48 7.58
CA ILE A 180 8.53 7.16 7.49
C ILE A 180 8.55 8.47 8.31
N LEU A 181 9.03 8.40 9.55
CA LEU A 181 9.05 9.55 10.46
C LEU A 181 10.05 10.65 10.06
N ASP A 182 11.10 10.30 9.31
CA ASP A 182 12.13 11.24 8.88
C ASP A 182 11.79 11.87 7.52
N PHE A 183 11.21 11.11 6.59
CA PHE A 183 11.07 11.50 5.19
C PHE A 183 9.62 11.64 4.70
N HIS A 184 8.63 11.15 5.46
CA HIS A 184 7.22 11.13 5.07
C HIS A 184 6.30 11.67 6.18
N GLN A 185 6.70 12.77 6.83
CA GLN A 185 6.04 13.34 8.02
C GLN A 185 4.60 13.84 7.79
N ASP A 186 4.25 14.17 6.54
CA ASP A 186 2.91 14.60 6.16
C ASP A 186 2.05 13.43 5.60
N GLY A 187 2.60 12.21 5.62
CA GLY A 187 1.96 11.02 5.05
C GLY A 187 0.95 10.37 6.01
N ILE A 188 0.03 9.59 5.43
CA ILE A 188 -1.04 8.92 6.19
C ILE A 188 -0.57 7.78 7.11
N TYR A 189 0.72 7.41 7.06
CA TYR A 189 1.29 6.26 7.79
C TYR A 189 2.11 6.62 9.04
N VAL A 190 2.14 7.90 9.40
CA VAL A 190 2.99 8.42 10.47
C VAL A 190 2.52 7.92 11.84
N ASP A 191 1.21 7.90 12.08
CA ASP A 191 0.64 7.43 13.34
C ASP A 191 0.93 5.94 13.57
N GLU A 192 0.89 5.12 12.52
CA GLU A 192 1.27 3.71 12.57
C GLU A 192 2.76 3.53 12.84
N ALA A 193 3.62 4.27 12.15
CA ALA A 193 5.06 4.22 12.37
C ALA A 193 5.42 4.62 13.82
N LEU A 194 4.77 5.67 14.36
CA LEU A 194 4.90 6.08 15.75
C LEU A 194 4.43 4.97 16.71
N TYR A 195 3.22 4.45 16.51
CA TYR A 195 2.62 3.46 17.38
C TYR A 195 3.40 2.15 17.40
N PHE A 196 3.75 1.59 16.23
CA PHE A 196 4.51 0.35 16.15
C PHE A 196 5.91 0.51 16.73
N SER A 197 6.58 1.64 16.48
CA SER A 197 7.87 1.93 17.12
C SER A 197 7.75 1.97 18.65
N ALA A 198 6.71 2.61 19.18
CA ALA A 198 6.46 2.69 20.61
C ALA A 198 6.19 1.31 21.24
N VAL A 199 5.41 0.46 20.56
CA VAL A 199 5.14 -0.92 20.98
C VAL A 199 6.41 -1.75 20.98
N ILE A 200 7.24 -1.66 19.93
CA ILE A 200 8.53 -2.37 19.88
C ILE A 200 9.42 -1.95 21.05
N TYR A 201 9.62 -0.65 21.27
CA TYR A 201 10.46 -0.17 22.36
C TYR A 201 9.93 -0.64 23.72
N SER A 202 8.63 -0.50 23.97
CA SER A 202 8.07 -0.83 25.29
C SER A 202 7.98 -2.33 25.56
N GLU A 203 7.57 -3.14 24.59
CA GLU A 203 7.20 -4.55 24.83
C GLU A 203 8.23 -5.55 24.32
N LYS A 204 9.05 -5.17 23.33
CA LYS A 204 9.99 -6.10 22.69
C LYS A 204 11.43 -5.85 23.12
N LEU A 205 11.81 -4.58 23.24
CA LEU A 205 13.16 -4.18 23.63
C LEU A 205 13.28 -3.79 25.11
N ASN A 206 12.15 -3.66 25.82
CA ASN A 206 12.11 -3.24 27.23
C ASN A 206 12.79 -1.88 27.48
N GLU A 207 12.59 -0.94 26.56
CA GLU A 207 13.09 0.43 26.56
C GLU A 207 11.93 1.44 26.67
N PRO A 208 11.19 1.46 27.79
CA PRO A 208 9.98 2.27 27.94
C PRO A 208 10.23 3.79 27.82
N GLU A 209 11.43 4.26 28.16
CA GLU A 209 11.80 5.68 28.03
C GLU A 209 11.84 6.14 26.56
N LYS A 210 12.14 5.25 25.61
CA LYS A 210 12.05 5.56 24.17
C LYS A 210 10.61 5.47 23.65
N ALA A 211 9.78 4.62 24.26
CA ALA A 211 8.38 4.43 23.86
C ALA A 211 7.46 5.58 24.25
N LYS A 212 7.64 6.14 25.47
CA LYS A 212 6.81 7.25 26.00
C LYS A 212 6.63 8.41 25.03
N PRO A 213 7.67 9.05 24.48
CA PRO A 213 7.50 10.19 23.58
C PRO A 213 6.79 9.82 22.28
N LEU A 214 6.92 8.57 21.81
CA LEU A 214 6.24 8.12 20.59
C LEU A 214 4.74 7.94 20.81
N PHE A 215 4.33 7.31 21.92
CA PHE A 215 2.90 7.25 22.28
C PHE A 215 2.31 8.64 22.52
N GLU A 216 3.09 9.55 23.10
CA GLU A 216 2.68 10.94 23.32
C GLU A 216 2.35 11.64 21.99
N LYS A 217 3.20 11.48 20.97
CA LYS A 217 2.92 12.00 19.63
C LYS A 217 1.64 11.41 19.02
N VAL A 218 1.40 10.10 19.12
CA VAL A 218 0.13 9.52 18.65
C VAL A 218 -1.08 10.19 19.33
N ILE A 219 -0.99 10.48 20.64
CA ILE A 219 -2.11 11.06 21.41
C ILE A 219 -2.35 12.53 21.08
N PHE A 220 -1.29 13.33 20.90
CA PHE A 220 -1.42 14.78 20.76
C PHE A 220 -1.38 15.27 19.31
N GLU A 221 -0.69 14.55 18.42
CA GLU A 221 -0.50 14.92 17.02
C GLU A 221 -1.44 14.13 16.08
N HIS A 222 -1.90 12.93 16.49
CA HIS A 222 -2.76 12.05 15.67
C HIS A 222 -4.03 11.55 16.41
N PRO A 223 -4.91 12.46 16.88
CA PRO A 223 -6.10 12.08 17.66
C PRO A 223 -7.15 11.27 16.87
N ASP A 224 -7.06 11.28 15.55
CA ASP A 224 -7.89 10.51 14.60
C ASP A 224 -7.32 9.12 14.29
N SER A 225 -6.10 8.81 14.77
CA SER A 225 -5.48 7.50 14.61
C SER A 225 -6.35 6.38 15.19
N ILE A 226 -6.42 5.26 14.47
CA ILE A 226 -7.06 4.04 14.98
C ILE A 226 -6.35 3.49 16.23
N TYR A 227 -5.09 3.88 16.46
CA TYR A 227 -4.28 3.45 17.60
C TYR A 227 -4.35 4.41 18.79
N PHE A 228 -5.11 5.51 18.70
CA PHE A 228 -5.18 6.55 19.74
C PHE A 228 -5.53 5.98 21.12
N VAL A 229 -6.58 5.14 21.21
CA VAL A 229 -7.08 4.60 22.48
C VAL A 229 -6.04 3.68 23.12
N GLU A 230 -5.44 2.82 22.31
CA GLU A 230 -4.41 1.86 22.70
C GLU A 230 -3.12 2.57 23.12
N ALA A 231 -2.69 3.58 22.36
CA ALA A 231 -1.54 4.42 22.67
C ALA A 231 -1.73 5.11 24.03
N ARG A 232 -2.89 5.71 24.25
CA ARG A 232 -3.24 6.36 25.53
C ARG A 232 -3.21 5.39 26.69
N LYS A 233 -3.77 4.20 26.52
CA LYS A 233 -3.76 3.14 27.54
C LYS A 233 -2.32 2.73 27.89
N LYS A 234 -1.51 2.42 26.87
CA LYS A 234 -0.10 2.02 27.06
C LYS A 234 0.72 3.13 27.70
N TYR A 235 0.57 4.38 27.25
CA TYR A 235 1.26 5.53 27.82
C TYR A 235 0.96 5.72 29.31
N ARG A 236 -0.30 5.59 29.74
CA ARG A 236 -0.69 5.63 31.16
C ARG A 236 0.00 4.53 31.97
N THR A 237 0.01 3.30 31.46
CA THR A 237 0.72 2.19 32.11
C THR A 237 2.21 2.49 32.26
N LEU A 238 2.87 3.06 31.25
CA LEU A 238 4.28 3.41 31.29
C LEU A 238 4.61 4.57 32.24
N ARG A 239 3.65 5.44 32.56
CA ARG A 239 3.80 6.51 33.57
C ARG A 239 3.65 6.00 35.00
N GLY A 240 3.19 4.77 35.19
CA GLY A 240 2.87 4.22 36.51
C GLY A 240 1.50 4.63 37.03
N ASP A 241 0.63 5.17 36.15
CA ASP A 241 -0.76 5.49 36.47
C ASP A 241 -1.55 4.16 36.57
N SER A 242 -1.42 3.49 37.71
CA SER A 242 -2.25 2.35 38.09
C SER A 242 -3.66 2.90 38.34
N ASN A 243 -4.65 2.47 37.54
CA ASN A 243 -6.03 2.99 37.56
C ASN A 243 -6.58 3.20 38.98
N LEU A 244 -7.01 4.44 39.26
CA LEU A 244 -8.28 4.72 39.89
C LEU A 244 -9.35 4.79 38.79
#